data_AF-A0A963V716-F1
#
_entry.id   AF-A0A963V716-F1
#
_cell.length_a   1.000
_cell.length_b   1.000
_cell.length_c   1.000
_cell.angle_alpha   90.00
_cell.angle_beta   90.00
_cell.angle_gamma   90.00
#
_symmetry.space_group_name_H-M   'P 1'
#
loop_
_entity.id
_entity.type
_entity.pdbx_description
1 polymer ?
#
loop_
_entity_poly.entity_id
_entity_poly.type
_entity_poly.pdbx_seq_one_letter_code
_entity_poly.pdbx_strand_id
1 'polypeptide(L)'
;IDDELAKRFGAESLEALKGQVTERLEAEYVSAARAVMKRGLLDELDKMVTFDLPPSLVDAEANQIAHQLWHEDHPDHHGHDHGAIEPTEEHRKLAERRVRLGLLLAEVGRKQNVEVTDAEMTQAVLAQARQYPGQERAFFDFVQKNPQMQQQLRAPIFEDKVVDFIFAGAKVKEKEVTKAALEKAVEALDEI
;
A
#
# COMPACT_ATOMS: atom_id res chain seq x y z
N ILE A 1 0.52 -21.56 30.35
CA ILE A 1 -0.41 -20.98 29.35
C ILE A 1 -1.73 -21.71 29.55
N ASP A 2 -2.78 -21.00 29.94
CA ASP A 2 -4.07 -21.54 30.37
C ASP A 2 -5.22 -20.58 30.02
N ASP A 3 -6.45 -20.95 30.38
CA ASP A 3 -7.66 -20.16 30.13
C ASP A 3 -7.70 -18.86 30.94
N GLU A 4 -7.03 -18.80 32.10
CA GLU A 4 -6.94 -17.55 32.87
C GLU A 4 -6.11 -16.51 32.15
N LEU A 5 -5.00 -16.92 31.53
CA LEU A 5 -4.23 -16.06 30.64
C LEU A 5 -5.09 -15.63 29.45
N ALA A 6 -5.82 -16.55 28.82
CA ALA A 6 -6.67 -16.23 27.67
C ALA A 6 -7.73 -15.14 27.96
N LYS A 7 -8.37 -15.21 29.13
CA LYS A 7 -9.34 -14.20 29.57
C LYS A 7 -8.72 -12.81 29.74
N ARG A 8 -7.45 -12.72 30.15
CA ARG A 8 -6.73 -11.43 30.23
C ARG A 8 -6.50 -10.79 28.87
N PHE A 9 -6.49 -11.59 27.80
CA PHE A 9 -6.37 -11.13 26.40
C PHE A 9 -7.73 -11.02 25.69
N GLY A 10 -8.85 -11.13 26.42
CA GLY A 10 -10.20 -10.96 25.86
C GLY A 10 -10.75 -12.18 25.13
N ALA A 11 -10.15 -13.36 25.31
CA ALA A 11 -10.64 -14.62 24.77
C ALA A 11 -11.32 -15.48 25.86
N GLU A 12 -12.36 -16.23 25.49
CA GLU A 12 -13.15 -17.03 26.44
C GLU A 12 -12.39 -18.25 26.99
N SER A 13 -11.46 -18.80 26.21
CA SER A 13 -10.62 -19.95 26.53
C SER A 13 -9.28 -19.87 25.79
N LEU A 14 -8.32 -20.72 26.17
CA LEU A 14 -7.05 -20.86 25.47
C LEU A 14 -7.25 -21.33 24.02
N GLU A 15 -8.27 -22.14 23.76
CA GLU A 15 -8.63 -22.56 22.40
C GLU A 15 -9.11 -21.36 21.57
N ALA A 16 -10.00 -20.53 22.13
CA ALA A 16 -10.46 -19.31 21.48
C ALA A 16 -9.30 -18.34 21.21
N LEU A 17 -8.37 -18.18 22.17
CA LEU A 17 -7.19 -17.34 21.98
C LEU A 17 -6.29 -17.87 20.85
N LYS A 18 -6.07 -19.19 20.79
CA LYS A 18 -5.29 -19.81 19.70
C LYS A 18 -5.97 -19.61 18.34
N GLY A 19 -7.30 -19.72 18.27
CA GLY A 19 -8.07 -19.43 17.07
C GLY A 19 -7.85 -17.98 16.58
N GLN A 20 -8.05 -17.00 17.47
CA GLN A 20 -7.83 -15.58 17.16
C GLN A 20 -6.39 -15.29 16.68
N VAL A 21 -5.39 -15.88 17.34
CA VAL A 21 -3.99 -15.73 16.94
C VAL A 21 -3.73 -16.37 15.57
N THR A 22 -4.34 -17.52 15.29
CA THR A 22 -4.22 -18.20 14.00
C THR A 22 -4.82 -17.36 12.87
N GLU A 23 -6.05 -16.89 13.03
CA GLU A 23 -6.72 -16.03 12.03
C GLU A 23 -5.92 -14.75 11.76
N ARG A 24 -5.37 -14.14 12.82
CA ARG A 24 -4.52 -12.96 12.68
C ARG A 24 -3.25 -13.28 11.88
N LEU A 25 -2.55 -14.36 12.22
CA LEU A 25 -1.34 -14.78 11.51
C LEU A 25 -1.62 -15.13 10.06
N GLU A 26 -2.74 -15.81 9.78
CA GLU A 26 -3.18 -16.10 8.41
C GLU A 26 -3.41 -14.81 7.62
N ALA A 27 -4.11 -13.82 8.19
CA ALA A 27 -4.31 -12.52 7.56
C ALA A 27 -2.99 -11.78 7.30
N GLU A 28 -2.05 -11.82 8.25
CA GLU A 28 -0.70 -11.25 8.11
C GLU A 28 0.06 -11.93 6.95
N TYR A 29 0.05 -13.27 6.87
CA TYR A 29 0.71 -14.00 5.77
C TYR A 29 0.05 -13.78 4.41
N VAL A 30 -1.28 -13.69 4.34
CA VAL A 30 -1.99 -13.39 3.09
C VAL A 30 -1.62 -11.99 2.60
N SER A 31 -1.57 -11.01 3.50
CA SER A 31 -1.16 -9.64 3.16
C SER A 31 0.29 -9.60 2.66
N ALA A 32 1.21 -10.26 3.37
CA ALA A 32 2.61 -10.37 2.99
C ALA A 32 2.79 -11.02 1.61
N ALA A 33 2.13 -12.16 1.37
CA ALA A 33 2.19 -12.86 0.09
C ALA A 33 1.64 -11.98 -1.05
N ARG A 34 0.52 -11.28 -0.81
CA ARG A 34 -0.06 -10.34 -1.77
C ARG A 34 0.89 -9.20 -2.11
N ALA A 35 1.57 -8.62 -1.12
CA ALA A 35 2.56 -7.56 -1.34
C ALA A 35 3.72 -8.04 -2.22
N VAL A 36 4.27 -9.22 -1.92
CA VAL A 36 5.35 -9.85 -2.72
C VAL A 36 4.88 -10.15 -4.14
N MET A 37 3.69 -10.71 -4.32
CA MET A 37 3.11 -10.99 -5.63
C MET A 37 2.91 -9.69 -6.44
N LYS A 38 2.35 -8.67 -5.81
CA LYS A 38 2.12 -7.35 -6.41
C LYS A 38 3.45 -6.72 -6.86
N ARG A 39 4.48 -6.72 -6.02
CA ARG A 39 5.82 -6.25 -6.40
C ARG A 39 6.35 -7.00 -7.62
N GLY A 40 6.30 -8.32 -7.60
CA GLY A 40 6.76 -9.14 -8.73
C GLY A 40 6.01 -8.83 -10.03
N LEU A 41 4.69 -8.61 -9.97
CA LEU A 41 3.92 -8.17 -11.13
C LEU A 41 4.41 -6.81 -11.65
N LEU A 42 4.53 -5.82 -10.77
CA LEU A 42 4.97 -4.47 -11.14
C LEU A 42 6.39 -4.46 -11.73
N ASP A 43 7.29 -5.29 -11.21
CA ASP A 43 8.65 -5.46 -11.75
C ASP A 43 8.63 -6.05 -13.16
N GLU A 44 7.76 -7.04 -13.43
CA GLU A 44 7.62 -7.60 -14.77
C GLU A 44 6.96 -6.61 -15.75
N LEU A 45 5.96 -5.85 -15.31
CA LEU A 45 5.33 -4.82 -16.13
C LEU A 45 6.31 -3.71 -16.52
N ASP A 46 7.17 -3.29 -15.59
CA ASP A 46 8.19 -2.25 -15.84
C ASP A 46 9.22 -2.67 -16.90
N LYS A 47 9.54 -3.97 -16.98
CA LYS A 47 10.42 -4.54 -18.01
C LYS A 47 9.74 -4.63 -19.38
N MET A 48 8.41 -4.84 -19.41
CA MET A 48 7.65 -5.07 -20.64
C MET A 48 7.27 -3.78 -21.36
N VAL A 49 7.13 -2.68 -20.63
CA VAL A 49 6.55 -1.45 -21.15
C VAL A 49 7.53 -0.30 -20.97
N THR A 50 7.88 0.34 -22.09
CA THR A 50 8.69 1.57 -22.11
C THR A 50 8.01 2.58 -23.01
N PHE A 51 7.81 3.80 -22.50
CA PHE A 51 7.30 4.94 -23.23
C PHE A 51 7.84 6.23 -22.64
N ASP A 52 7.80 7.31 -23.42
CA ASP A 52 8.27 8.62 -22.97
C ASP A 52 7.38 9.17 -21.85
N LEU A 53 8.01 9.55 -20.75
CA LEU A 53 7.33 10.09 -19.58
C LEU A 53 7.25 11.61 -19.65
N PRO A 54 6.11 12.23 -19.27
CA PRO A 54 6.05 13.68 -19.14
C PRO A 54 7.06 14.17 -18.08
N PRO A 55 8.03 15.03 -18.43
CA PRO A 55 9.08 15.45 -17.49
C PRO A 55 8.52 16.09 -16.21
N SER A 56 7.44 16.86 -16.33
CA SER A 56 6.77 17.49 -15.19
C SER A 56 6.22 16.49 -14.17
N LEU A 57 5.78 15.30 -14.62
CA LEU A 57 5.29 14.26 -13.70
C LEU A 57 6.46 13.57 -13.00
N VAL A 58 7.54 13.28 -13.73
CA VAL A 58 8.76 12.71 -13.15
C VAL A 58 9.37 13.67 -12.13
N ASP A 59 9.45 14.96 -12.45
CA ASP A 59 9.95 15.97 -11.52
C ASP A 59 9.07 16.09 -10.28
N ALA A 60 7.74 16.09 -10.44
CA ALA A 60 6.82 16.14 -9.30
C ALA A 60 6.99 14.93 -8.37
N GLU A 61 7.01 13.72 -8.93
CA GLU A 61 7.20 12.49 -8.16
C GLU A 61 8.59 12.44 -7.50
N ALA A 62 9.65 12.86 -8.20
CA ALA A 62 11.00 12.89 -7.64
C ALA A 62 11.10 13.84 -6.45
N ASN A 63 10.45 15.00 -6.51
CA ASN A 63 10.34 15.92 -5.36
C ASN A 63 9.55 15.32 -4.20
N GLN A 64 8.46 14.61 -4.48
CA GLN A 64 7.68 13.93 -3.44
C GLN A 64 8.47 12.82 -2.75
N ILE A 65 9.19 12.00 -3.52
CA ILE A 65 10.08 10.97 -2.98
C ILE A 65 11.17 11.60 -2.12
N ALA A 66 11.85 12.63 -2.62
CA ALA A 66 12.93 13.29 -1.90
C ALA A 66 12.43 13.85 -0.56
N HIS A 67 11.26 14.50 -0.58
CA HIS A 67 10.64 15.05 0.62
C HIS A 67 10.20 13.96 1.60
N GLN A 68 9.66 12.84 1.11
CA GLN A 68 9.25 11.71 1.94
C GLN A 68 10.46 11.09 2.66
N LEU A 69 11.50 10.72 1.91
CA LEU A 69 12.69 10.08 2.45
C LEU A 69 13.43 10.98 3.45
N TRP A 70 13.47 12.29 3.18
CA TRP A 70 14.06 13.22 4.12
C TRP A 70 13.35 13.24 5.48
N HIS A 71 12.01 13.18 5.51
CA HIS A 71 11.25 13.10 6.77
C HIS A 71 11.40 11.76 7.48
N GLU A 72 11.59 10.67 6.73
CA GLU A 72 11.92 9.36 7.31
C GLU A 72 13.29 9.40 8.00
N ASP A 73 14.27 10.10 7.41
CA ASP A 73 15.61 10.31 7.99
C ASP A 73 15.63 11.36 9.13
N HIS A 74 14.63 12.25 9.19
CA HIS A 74 14.53 13.33 10.17
C HIS A 74 13.19 13.28 10.92
N PRO A 75 12.93 12.22 11.70
CA PRO A 75 11.64 12.00 12.34
C PRO A 75 11.25 13.09 13.34
N ASP A 76 12.23 13.83 13.88
CA ASP A 76 12.01 14.94 14.81
C ASP A 76 11.55 16.24 14.11
N HIS A 77 11.63 16.30 12.78
CA HIS A 77 11.17 17.43 11.96
C HIS A 77 9.78 17.15 11.38
N HIS A 78 8.75 17.52 12.14
CA HIS A 78 7.34 17.33 11.76
C HIS A 78 6.76 18.45 10.88
N GLY A 79 7.50 19.53 10.65
CA GLY A 79 7.07 20.70 9.88
C GLY A 79 7.72 20.78 8.50
N HIS A 80 7.20 21.68 7.67
CA HIS A 80 7.80 22.07 6.38
C HIS A 80 8.78 23.25 6.54
N ASP A 81 9.41 23.38 7.71
CA ASP A 81 10.34 24.45 8.07
C ASP A 81 11.80 24.14 7.69
N HIS A 82 12.00 23.15 6.83
CA HIS A 82 13.28 22.81 6.21
C HIS A 82 13.48 23.57 4.88
N GLY A 83 14.73 23.65 4.44
CA GLY A 83 15.07 24.19 3.12
C GLY A 83 14.52 23.32 1.98
N ALA A 84 14.72 23.78 0.73
CA ALA A 84 14.38 22.99 -0.44
C ALA A 84 15.17 21.67 -0.43
N ILE A 85 14.45 20.55 -0.60
CA ILE A 85 15.02 19.21 -0.70
C ILE A 85 15.12 18.89 -2.19
N GLU A 86 16.34 18.91 -2.73
CA GLU A 86 16.57 18.63 -4.13
C GLU A 86 16.56 17.11 -4.40
N PRO A 87 15.84 16.63 -5.44
CA PRO A 87 15.86 15.24 -5.80
C PRO A 87 17.24 14.78 -6.28
N THR A 88 17.70 13.64 -5.77
CA THR A 88 18.91 12.96 -6.27
C THR A 88 18.61 12.21 -7.57
N GLU A 89 19.66 11.70 -8.22
CA GLU A 89 19.49 10.82 -9.39
C GLU A 89 18.70 9.55 -9.04
N GLU A 90 18.88 9.01 -7.83
CA GLU A 90 18.14 7.84 -7.37
C GLU A 90 16.66 8.15 -7.13
N HIS A 91 16.32 9.33 -6.58
CA HIS A 91 14.94 9.80 -6.50
C HIS A 91 14.30 9.90 -7.89
N ARG A 92 15.06 10.39 -8.89
CA ARG A 92 14.58 10.48 -10.27
C ARG A 92 14.36 9.11 -10.92
N LYS A 93 15.27 8.14 -10.73
CA LYS A 93 15.08 6.77 -11.23
C LYS A 93 13.84 6.11 -10.63
N LEU A 94 13.65 6.26 -9.32
CA LEU A 94 12.45 5.75 -8.66
C LEU A 94 11.17 6.45 -9.15
N ALA A 95 11.24 7.77 -9.37
CA ALA A 95 10.14 8.55 -9.90
C ALA A 95 9.72 8.11 -11.31
N GLU A 96 10.68 7.91 -12.21
CA GLU A 96 10.41 7.41 -13.56
C GLU A 96 9.67 6.07 -13.52
N ARG A 97 10.13 5.15 -12.67
CA ARG A 97 9.49 3.85 -12.49
C ARG A 97 8.06 3.98 -11.95
N ARG A 98 7.85 4.77 -10.90
CA ARG A 98 6.52 4.99 -10.30
C ARG A 98 5.56 5.67 -11.27
N VAL A 99 6.00 6.72 -11.97
CA VAL A 99 5.17 7.44 -12.96
C VAL A 99 4.80 6.52 -14.11
N ARG A 100 5.75 5.73 -14.62
CA ARG A 100 5.49 4.79 -15.72
C ARG A 100 4.44 3.75 -15.33
N LEU A 101 4.63 3.08 -14.19
CA LEU A 101 3.71 2.07 -13.71
C LEU A 101 2.34 2.69 -13.36
N GLY A 102 2.31 3.85 -12.73
CA GLY A 102 1.06 4.56 -12.42
C GLY A 102 0.26 4.89 -13.68
N LEU A 103 0.91 5.41 -14.72
CA LEU A 103 0.27 5.69 -16.01
C LEU A 103 -0.21 4.41 -16.71
N LEU A 104 0.58 3.34 -16.66
CA LEU A 104 0.21 2.05 -17.23
C LEU A 104 -1.04 1.47 -16.53
N LEU A 105 -1.04 1.41 -15.20
CA LEU A 105 -2.17 0.89 -14.42
C LEU A 105 -3.41 1.76 -14.61
N ALA A 106 -3.26 3.09 -14.65
CA ALA A 106 -4.36 4.00 -14.95
C ALA A 106 -4.98 3.72 -16.32
N GLU A 107 -4.16 3.49 -17.35
CA GLU A 107 -4.63 3.17 -18.70
C GLU A 107 -5.31 1.79 -18.78
N VAL A 108 -4.79 0.79 -18.07
CA VAL A 108 -5.43 -0.53 -17.95
C VAL A 108 -6.78 -0.38 -17.27
N GLY A 109 -6.84 0.26 -16.10
CA GLY A 109 -8.09 0.46 -15.37
C GLY A 109 -9.12 1.23 -16.18
N ARG A 110 -8.70 2.27 -16.93
CA ARG A 110 -9.57 3.03 -17.83
C ARG A 110 -10.13 2.15 -18.96
N LYS A 111 -9.29 1.34 -19.63
CA LYS A 111 -9.74 0.45 -20.73
C LYS A 111 -10.70 -0.63 -20.25
N GLN A 112 -10.54 -1.08 -19.01
CA GLN A 112 -11.31 -2.18 -18.44
C GLN A 112 -12.47 -1.68 -17.56
N ASN A 113 -12.69 -0.37 -17.48
CA ASN A 113 -13.70 0.27 -16.65
C ASN A 113 -13.63 -0.18 -15.18
N VAL A 114 -12.41 -0.28 -14.64
CA VAL A 114 -12.20 -0.52 -13.23
C VAL A 114 -12.59 0.72 -12.46
N GLU A 115 -13.56 0.59 -11.56
CA GLU A 115 -14.05 1.69 -10.73
C GLU A 115 -13.97 1.33 -9.26
N VAL A 116 -13.62 2.31 -8.42
CA VAL A 116 -13.72 2.17 -6.96
C VAL A 116 -15.11 2.61 -6.55
N THR A 117 -15.86 1.68 -5.96
CA THR A 117 -17.23 1.88 -5.52
C THR A 117 -17.30 2.73 -4.25
N ASP A 118 -18.46 3.36 -4.02
CA ASP A 118 -18.70 4.13 -2.79
C ASP A 118 -18.61 3.27 -1.53
N ALA A 119 -18.97 1.98 -1.63
CA ALA A 119 -18.85 1.03 -0.53
C ALA A 119 -17.38 0.79 -0.16
N GLU A 120 -16.51 0.58 -1.15
CA GLU A 120 -15.06 0.40 -0.94
C GLU A 120 -14.44 1.68 -0.37
N MET A 121 -14.80 2.85 -0.90
CA MET A 121 -14.38 4.14 -0.32
C MET A 121 -14.81 4.27 1.13
N THR A 122 -16.06 3.94 1.45
CA THR A 122 -16.57 4.00 2.82
C THR A 122 -15.80 3.06 3.75
N GLN A 123 -15.48 1.85 3.31
CA GLN A 123 -14.68 0.91 4.09
C GLN A 123 -13.27 1.43 4.34
N ALA A 124 -12.61 2.01 3.32
CA ALA A 124 -11.28 2.61 3.48
C ALA A 124 -11.29 3.78 4.46
N VAL A 125 -12.30 4.64 4.40
CA VAL A 125 -12.47 5.74 5.36
C VAL A 125 -12.66 5.20 6.79
N LEU A 126 -13.51 4.18 6.98
CA LEU A 126 -13.72 3.56 8.28
C LEU A 126 -12.45 2.90 8.82
N ALA A 127 -11.68 2.22 7.96
CA ALA A 127 -10.41 1.60 8.34
C ALA A 127 -9.39 2.65 8.80
N GLN A 128 -9.26 3.76 8.07
CA GLN A 128 -8.36 4.85 8.44
C GLN A 128 -8.85 5.59 9.69
N ALA A 129 -10.15 5.78 9.85
CA ALA A 129 -10.74 6.44 11.02
C ALA A 129 -10.43 5.71 12.34
N ARG A 130 -10.24 4.38 12.32
CA ARG A 130 -9.85 3.59 13.50
C ARG A 130 -8.49 3.99 14.08
N GLN A 131 -7.65 4.67 13.30
CA GLN A 131 -6.38 5.23 13.78
C GLN A 131 -6.58 6.49 14.65
N TYR A 132 -7.79 7.04 14.69
CA TYR A 132 -8.16 8.24 15.44
C TYR A 132 -9.34 7.99 16.40
N PRO A 133 -9.17 7.18 17.47
CA PRO A 133 -10.24 6.87 18.41
C PRO A 133 -10.87 8.13 19.03
N GLY A 134 -12.19 8.23 19.00
CA GLY A 134 -12.96 9.36 19.51
C GLY A 134 -13.04 10.57 18.57
N GLN A 135 -12.42 10.52 17.40
CA GLN A 135 -12.45 11.57 16.37
C GLN A 135 -12.95 11.04 15.02
N GLU A 136 -13.57 9.87 14.99
CA GLU A 136 -13.96 9.16 13.76
C GLU A 136 -14.89 10.00 12.89
N ARG A 137 -15.83 10.71 13.51
CA ARG A 137 -16.77 11.59 12.80
C ARG A 137 -16.08 12.82 12.19
N ALA A 138 -15.13 13.41 12.91
CA ALA A 138 -14.36 14.55 12.40
C ALA A 138 -13.46 14.13 11.23
N PHE A 139 -12.86 12.94 11.31
CA PHE A 139 -12.09 12.36 10.22
C PHE A 139 -12.96 12.12 8.98
N PHE A 140 -14.17 11.56 9.15
CA PHE A 140 -15.09 11.36 8.04
C PHE A 140 -15.45 12.68 7.34
N ASP A 141 -15.82 13.71 8.11
CA ASP A 141 -16.14 15.05 7.57
C ASP A 141 -14.94 15.68 6.86
N PHE A 142 -13.72 15.45 7.38
CA PHE A 142 -12.48 15.90 6.77
C PHE A 142 -12.25 15.24 5.40
N VAL A 143 -12.37 13.91 5.32
CA VAL A 143 -12.24 13.19 4.04
C VAL A 143 -13.30 13.68 3.06
N GLN A 144 -14.56 13.83 3.49
CA GLN A 144 -15.64 14.27 2.61
C GLN A 144 -15.38 15.66 2.01
N LYS A 145 -14.76 16.57 2.76
CA LYS A 145 -14.46 17.95 2.32
C LYS A 145 -13.12 18.09 1.62
N ASN A 146 -12.28 17.06 1.61
CA ASN A 146 -10.93 17.10 1.08
C ASN A 146 -10.78 16.14 -0.12
N PRO A 147 -10.93 16.63 -1.37
CA PRO A 147 -10.80 15.82 -2.58
C PRO A 147 -9.43 15.13 -2.71
N GLN A 148 -8.37 15.76 -2.22
CA GLN A 148 -7.02 15.18 -2.24
C GLN A 148 -6.96 13.95 -1.32
N MET A 149 -7.55 14.03 -0.13
CA MET A 149 -7.64 12.89 0.80
C MET A 149 -8.50 11.77 0.22
N GLN A 150 -9.61 12.09 -0.46
CA GLN A 150 -10.40 11.08 -1.18
C GLN A 150 -9.57 10.38 -2.25
N GLN A 151 -8.77 11.12 -3.00
CA GLN A 151 -7.90 10.53 -4.02
C GLN A 151 -6.81 9.66 -3.39
N GLN A 152 -6.22 10.08 -2.27
CA GLN A 152 -5.23 9.29 -1.53
C GLN A 152 -5.80 7.96 -1.03
N LEU A 153 -7.04 7.94 -0.56
CA LEU A 153 -7.72 6.70 -0.15
C LEU A 153 -8.15 5.86 -1.35
N ARG A 154 -8.55 6.50 -2.46
CA ARG A 154 -9.01 5.80 -3.67
C ARG A 154 -7.87 5.14 -4.43
N ALA A 155 -6.72 5.80 -4.54
CA ALA A 155 -5.57 5.35 -5.34
C ALA A 155 -5.13 3.91 -5.01
N PRO A 156 -4.86 3.51 -3.75
CA PRO A 156 -4.44 2.13 -3.45
C PRO A 156 -5.53 1.10 -3.75
N ILE A 157 -6.81 1.45 -3.54
CA ILE A 157 -7.94 0.55 -3.87
C ILE A 157 -8.00 0.34 -5.38
N PHE A 158 -7.92 1.42 -6.15
CA PHE A 158 -7.92 1.35 -7.61
C PHE A 158 -6.73 0.52 -8.12
N GLU A 159 -5.55 0.77 -7.59
CA GLU A 159 -4.34 0.02 -7.93
C GLU A 159 -4.51 -1.48 -7.67
N ASP A 160 -4.99 -1.85 -6.49
CA ASP A 160 -5.24 -3.25 -6.13
C ASP A 160 -6.24 -3.92 -7.06
N LYS A 161 -7.32 -3.22 -7.43
CA LYS A 161 -8.33 -3.74 -8.36
C LYS A 161 -7.77 -3.95 -9.77
N VAL A 162 -6.93 -3.04 -10.25
CA VAL A 162 -6.26 -3.20 -11.54
C VAL A 162 -5.27 -4.36 -11.50
N VAL A 163 -4.50 -4.49 -10.42
CA VAL A 163 -3.59 -5.61 -10.20
C VAL A 163 -4.34 -6.95 -10.18
N ASP A 164 -5.46 -7.03 -9.45
CA ASP A 164 -6.31 -8.23 -9.42
C ASP A 164 -6.86 -8.57 -10.80
N PHE A 165 -7.28 -7.56 -11.58
CA PHE A 165 -7.71 -7.77 -12.96
C PHE A 165 -6.58 -8.35 -13.82
N ILE A 166 -5.35 -7.84 -13.69
CA ILE A 166 -4.19 -8.36 -14.42
C ILE A 166 -3.90 -9.81 -14.01
N PHE A 167 -3.93 -10.13 -12.72
CA PHE A 167 -3.75 -11.50 -12.25
C PHE A 167 -4.83 -12.45 -12.75
N ALA A 168 -6.09 -12.02 -12.81
CA ALA A 168 -7.19 -12.83 -13.34
C ALA A 168 -6.98 -13.20 -14.83
N GLY A 169 -6.29 -12.36 -15.60
CA GLY A 169 -5.89 -12.64 -16.98
C GLY A 169 -4.55 -13.36 -17.14
N ALA A 170 -3.75 -13.46 -16.07
CA ALA A 170 -2.41 -14.03 -16.10
C ALA A 170 -2.39 -15.51 -15.69
N LYS A 171 -1.35 -16.23 -16.12
CA LYS A 171 -1.10 -17.60 -15.66
C LYS A 171 -0.42 -17.58 -14.30
N VAL A 172 -1.21 -17.61 -13.23
CA VAL A 172 -0.71 -17.69 -11.85
C VAL A 172 -0.36 -19.14 -11.51
N LYS A 173 0.79 -19.34 -10.84
CA LYS A 173 1.21 -20.65 -10.31
C LYS A 173 1.37 -20.55 -8.81
N GLU A 174 0.84 -21.54 -8.11
CA GLU A 174 1.06 -21.70 -6.68
C GLU A 174 2.48 -22.19 -6.42
N LYS A 175 3.11 -21.59 -5.40
CA LYS A 175 4.45 -21.95 -4.94
C LYS A 175 4.42 -22.04 -3.43
N GLU A 176 4.74 -23.21 -2.89
CA GLU A 176 4.97 -23.35 -1.46
C GLU A 176 6.21 -22.54 -1.06
N VAL A 177 6.06 -21.74 -0.01
CA VAL A 177 7.12 -20.92 0.56
C VAL A 177 7.21 -21.17 2.06
N THR A 178 8.44 -21.17 2.58
CA THR A 178 8.65 -21.23 4.03
C THR A 178 8.43 -19.85 4.64
N LYS A 179 8.11 -19.81 5.94
CA LYS A 179 8.01 -18.57 6.71
C LYS A 179 9.23 -17.65 6.49
N ALA A 180 10.44 -18.20 6.69
CA ALA A 180 11.67 -17.43 6.55
C ALA A 180 11.90 -16.89 5.12
N ALA A 181 11.46 -17.64 4.09
CA ALA A 181 11.55 -17.17 2.72
C ALA A 181 10.55 -16.03 2.43
N LEU A 182 9.35 -16.10 3.00
CA LEU A 182 8.36 -15.04 2.90
C LEU A 182 8.79 -13.78 3.67
N GLU A 183 9.29 -13.93 4.89
CA GLU A 183 9.85 -12.83 5.68
C GLU A 183 10.95 -12.11 4.92
N LYS A 184 11.94 -12.85 4.38
CA LYS A 184 13.00 -12.28 3.57
C LYS A 184 12.47 -11.58 2.30
N ALA A 185 11.43 -12.13 1.67
CA ALA A 185 10.83 -11.52 0.49
C ALA A 185 10.09 -10.22 0.83
N VAL A 186 9.48 -10.13 2.01
CA VAL A 186 8.85 -8.90 2.52
C VAL A 186 9.90 -7.87 2.89
N GLU A 187 10.98 -8.24 3.58
CA GLU A 187 12.09 -7.34 3.91
C GLU A 187 12.71 -6.72 2.64
N ALA A 188 12.85 -7.51 1.58
CA ALA A 188 13.34 -7.03 0.29
C ALA A 188 12.36 -6.07 -0.43
N LEU A 189 11.12 -5.89 0.05
CA LEU A 189 10.21 -4.87 -0.48
C LEU A 189 10.61 -3.46 -0.03
N ASP A 190 11.20 -3.35 1.16
CA ASP A 190 11.62 -2.09 1.76
C ASP A 190 12.98 -1.61 1.23
N GLU A 191 13.73 -2.48 0.55
CA GLU A 191 14.91 -2.12 -0.22
C GLU A 191 14.48 -1.44 -1.54
N ILE A 192 14.85 -0.16 -1.69
CA ILE A 192 14.55 0.69 -2.87
C ILE A 192 15.39 0.26 -4.08
#